data_AF-A0A1Z8VUP7-F1
#
_entry.id   AF-A0A1Z8VUP7-F1
#
_cell.length_a   1.000
_cell.length_b   1.000
_cell.length_c   1.000
_cell.angle_alpha   90.00
_cell.angle_beta   90.00
_cell.angle_gamma   90.00
#
_symmetry.space_group_name_H-M   'P 1'
#
loop_
_entity.id
_entity.type
_entity.pdbx_description
1 polymer ?
#
loop_
_entity_poly.entity_id
_entity_poly.type
_entity_poly.pdbx_seq_one_letter_code
_entity_poly.pdbx_strand_id
1 'polypeptide(L)' 'MEDEYLTRCVVDTLLRKVHLYSDEGDTKTVECETVEEFMNVLHFVRDNCPEDMLTYTDPL' A
#
# COMPACT_ATOMS: atom_id res chain seq x y z
N MET A 1 -9.81 18.53 -14.07
CA MET A 1 -9.57 17.43 -13.13
C MET A 1 -8.16 17.67 -12.66
N GLU A 2 -7.99 17.96 -11.38
CA GLU A 2 -6.67 17.94 -10.77
C GLU A 2 -6.26 16.46 -10.70
N ASP A 3 -4.98 16.19 -10.96
CA ASP A 3 -4.45 14.83 -10.91
C ASP A 3 -4.16 14.51 -9.44
N GLU A 4 -4.69 13.39 -8.95
CA GLU A 4 -4.47 12.89 -7.59
C GLU A 4 -3.25 11.95 -7.58
N TYR A 5 -2.33 12.15 -6.64
CA TYR A 5 -1.09 11.36 -6.54
C TYR A 5 -0.96 10.63 -5.22
N LEU A 6 -0.34 9.45 -5.26
CA LEU A 6 0.00 8.69 -4.07
C LEU A 6 1.12 9.38 -3.29
N THR A 7 0.91 9.61 -1.99
CA THR A 7 1.93 10.18 -1.08
C THR A 7 2.50 9.17 -0.10
N ARG A 8 1.74 8.12 0.21
CA ARG A 8 2.19 7.07 1.14
C ARG A 8 1.52 5.73 0.86
N CYS A 9 2.31 4.66 0.95
CA CYS A 9 1.85 3.27 0.91
C CYS A 9 2.27 2.53 2.19
N VAL A 10 1.30 2.01 2.93
CA VAL A 10 1.54 1.25 4.16
C VAL A 10 1.13 -0.20 3.96
N VAL A 11 2.08 -1.12 4.11
CA VAL A 11 1.86 -2.57 4.00
C VAL A 11 1.71 -3.16 5.39
N ASP A 12 0.54 -3.76 5.66
CA ASP A 12 0.29 -4.55 6.85
C ASP A 12 0.42 -6.05 6.53
N THR A 13 1.55 -6.64 6.94
CA THR A 13 1.85 -8.05 6.68
C THR A 13 1.05 -9.00 7.58
N LEU A 14 0.54 -8.53 8.72
CA LEU A 14 -0.25 -9.35 9.65
C LEU A 14 -1.69 -9.47 9.15
N LEU A 15 -2.26 -8.37 8.69
CA LEU A 15 -3.63 -8.31 8.16
C LEU A 15 -3.72 -8.63 6.67
N ARG A 16 -2.59 -8.72 5.96
CA ARG A 16 -2.51 -8.85 4.49
C ARG A 16 -3.27 -7.72 3.79
N LYS A 17 -3.04 -6.49 4.25
CA LYS A 17 -3.65 -5.27 3.72
C LYS A 17 -2.59 -4.30 3.21
N VAL A 18 -2.96 -3.53 2.20
CA VAL A 18 -2.16 -2.41 1.70
C VAL A 18 -3.00 -1.14 1.75
N HIS A 19 -2.54 -0.15 2.50
CA HIS A 19 -3.20 1.14 2.66
C HIS A 19 -2.49 2.20 1.82
N LEU A 20 -3.26 2.91 1.00
CA LEU A 20 -2.81 3.95 0.09
C LEU A 20 -3.38 5.28 0.54
N TYR A 21 -2.55 6.32 0.58
CA TYR A 21 -2.90 7.67 0.97
C TYR A 21 -2.50 8.63 -0.15
N SER A 22 -3.40 9.52 -0.55
CA SER A 22 -3.13 10.52 -1.57
C SER A 22 -2.75 11.89 -1.00
N ASP A 23 -2.29 12.78 -1.87
CA ASP A 23 -2.05 14.20 -1.56
C ASP A 23 -3.34 15.00 -1.35
N GLU A 24 -4.47 14.53 -1.87
CA GLU A 24 -5.80 15.13 -1.64
C GLU A 24 -6.47 14.66 -0.33
N GLY A 25 -5.82 13.75 0.41
CA GLY A 25 -6.31 13.23 1.69
C GLY A 25 -7.25 12.02 1.57
N ASP A 26 -7.47 11.52 0.36
CA ASP A 26 -8.22 10.30 0.11
C ASP A 26 -7.40 9.07 0.53
N THR A 27 -8.12 8.00 0.87
CA THR A 27 -7.53 6.75 1.32
C THR A 27 -8.17 5.55 0.63
N LYS A 28 -7.36 4.56 0.29
CA LYS A 28 -7.83 3.26 -0.20
C LYS A 28 -7.15 2.14 0.55
N THR A 29 -7.87 1.06 0.77
CA THR A 29 -7.34 -0.17 1.35
C THR A 29 -7.57 -1.31 0.39
N VAL A 30 -6.49 -2.00 0.02
CA VAL A 30 -6.53 -3.25 -0.73
C VAL A 30 -6.48 -4.38 0.29
N GLU A 31 -7.57 -5.14 0.41
CA GLU A 31 -7.65 -6.31 1.26
C GLU A 31 -7.39 -7.56 0.43
N CYS A 32 -6.45 -8.40 0.87
CA CYS A 32 -6.12 -9.65 0.18
C CYS A 32 -6.72 -10.82 0.96
N GLU A 33 -7.46 -11.69 0.28
CA GLU A 33 -8.08 -12.87 0.90
C GLU A 33 -7.07 -14.00 1.04
N THR A 34 -6.17 -14.13 0.06
CA THR A 34 -5.14 -15.17 0.00
C THR A 34 -3.73 -14.62 0.18
N VAL A 35 -2.79 -15.50 0.53
CA VAL A 35 -1.36 -15.15 0.61
C VAL A 35 -0.81 -14.82 -0.78
N GLU A 36 -1.26 -15.55 -1.82
CA GLU A 36 -0.81 -15.32 -3.19
C GLU A 36 -1.19 -13.94 -3.71
N GLU A 37 -2.44 -13.50 -3.48
CA GLU A 37 -2.88 -12.13 -3.78
C GLU A 37 -2.01 -11.10 -3.08
N PHE A 38 -1.75 -11.30 -1.79
CA PHE A 38 -0.93 -10.39 -1.01
C PHE A 38 0.50 -10.31 -1.56
N MET A 39 1.12 -11.44 -1.91
CA MET A 39 2.45 -11.47 -2.49
C MET A 39 2.50 -10.77 -3.87
N ASN A 40 1.45 -10.94 -4.69
CA ASN A 40 1.35 -10.27 -5.99
C ASN A 40 1.25 -8.74 -5.83
N VAL A 41 0.41 -8.26 -4.91
CA VAL A 41 0.29 -6.82 -4.62
C VAL A 41 1.58 -6.28 -4.02
N LEU A 42 2.21 -7.00 -3.09
CA LEU A 42 3.47 -6.60 -2.47
C LEU A 42 4.59 -6.43 -3.50
N HIS A 43 4.73 -7.36 -4.43
CA HIS A 43 5.72 -7.23 -5.52
C HIS A 43 5.43 -6.01 -6.38
N PHE A 44 4.18 -5.83 -6.80
CA PHE A 44 3.79 -4.67 -7.61
C PHE A 44 4.10 -3.34 -6.91
N VAL A 45 3.78 -3.21 -5.63
CA VAL A 45 4.07 -2.01 -4.85
C VAL A 45 5.58 -1.77 -4.77
N ARG A 46 6.38 -2.80 -4.51
CA ARG A 46 7.85 -2.65 -4.42
C ARG A 46 8.49 -2.26 -5.74
N ASP A 47 7.92 -2.67 -6.87
CA ASP A 47 8.46 -2.36 -8.20
C ASP A 47 8.09 -0.95 -8.68
N ASN A 48 7.00 -0.38 -8.15
CA ASN A 48 6.41 0.88 -8.65
C ASN A 48 6.41 2.03 -7.63
N CYS A 49 6.51 1.74 -6.33
CA CYS A 49 6.50 2.73 -5.27
C CYS A 49 7.93 3.09 -4.86
N PRO A 50 8.30 4.38 -4.81
CA PRO A 50 9.57 4.83 -4.26
C PRO A 50 9.79 4.29 -2.83
N GLU A 51 11.03 3.95 -2.48
CA GLU A 51 11.37 3.37 -1.18
C GLU A 51 10.99 4.28 0.00
N ASP A 52 11.00 5.61 -0.19
CA ASP A 52 10.65 6.61 0.82
C ASP A 52 9.14 6.78 1.03
N MET A 53 8.31 6.28 0.11
CA MET A 53 6.85 6.27 0.23
C MET A 53 6.30 4.95 0.81
N LEU A 54 7.11 3.89 0.84
CA LEU A 54 6.71 2.57 1.30
C LEU A 54 7.05 2.37 2.79
N THR A 55 6.06 2.01 3.59
CA THR A 55 6.23 1.71 5.02
C THR A 55 5.59 0.37 5.36
N TYR A 56 6.18 -0.37 6.30
CA TYR A 56 5.58 -1.58 6.85
C TYR A 56 5.04 -1.29 8.25
N THR A 57 3.93 -1.92 8.63
CA THR A 57 3.45 -1.83 10.01
C THR A 57 4.42 -2.55 10.94
N ASP A 58 4.74 -1.92 12.06
CA ASP A 58 5.49 -2.59 13.12
C ASP A 58 4.57 -3.57 13.84
N PRO A 59 5.02 -4.83 14.07
CA PRO A 59 4.30 -5.72 14.97
C PRO A 59 4.35 -5.14 16.39
N LEU A 60 3.17 -4.90 16.97
CA LEU A 60 2.99 -4.45 18.37
C LEU A 60 3.45 -5.52 19.38
#